data_AF-A0A1U8MFM6-F1
#
_entry.id   AF-A0A1U8MFM6-F1
#
_cell.length_a   1.000
_cell.length_b   1.000
_cell.length_c   1.000
_cell.angle_alpha   90.00
_cell.angle_beta   90.00
_cell.angle_gamma   90.00
#
_symmetry.space_group_name_H-M   'P 1'
#
loop_
_entity.id
_entity.type
_entity.pdbx_description
1 polymer ?
#
loop_
_entity_poly.entity_id
_entity_poly.type
_entity_poly.pdbx_seq_one_letter_code
_entity_poly.pdbx_strand_id
1 'polypeptide(L)'
;MNLKSLCFTILIAILAVFISRFIIDPSPYFHKNILDFSLTLSSSSCIIMKFIPFDFSDFCRHRKHPDKGKPVSVCDDFPPNFPPPETNTTLTLCVDRNGCCNFTTVQTAVDAVPNLSMKRSVIWINTGIYYEKVIIPKTKPNITFQGQGYTSTAIAWNDTANSANGTFYSGSVQVFSTNFIAKNISFMNVAPLPRPGDVGAQAVAIRIAGDQAAFWGCGFYGAQDTLHDDRGRHYFKDCYIQGSIDFIFGNGKSLYEDCQLISMANQVAPGSKSINGAVTAHGRASADEDSGFAFVNCSIGGTGRIWLGRAWRPYSRVVFALTSMTDIIAPEGWNDFNDPSRDQTIFYGEYNCTGAGANMSGRAPYVQKLNDTQASLFLTTSFIDADQWLQSYNS
;
A
#
# COMPACT_ATOMS: atom_id res chain seq x y z
N MET A 1 34.65 -7.58 -31.74
CA MET A 1 34.54 -6.59 -30.65
C MET A 1 35.91 -6.02 -30.36
N ASN A 2 36.06 -4.69 -30.41
CA ASN A 2 37.34 -4.01 -30.23
C ASN A 2 37.73 -4.00 -28.73
N LEU A 3 39.00 -4.24 -28.41
CA LEU A 3 39.53 -4.36 -27.03
C LEU A 3 39.21 -3.12 -26.17
N LYS A 4 39.08 -1.94 -26.80
CA LYS A 4 38.64 -0.68 -26.16
C LYS A 4 37.19 -0.73 -25.67
N SER A 5 36.30 -1.40 -26.40
CA SER A 5 34.90 -1.56 -26.01
C SER A 5 34.77 -2.51 -24.82
N LEU A 6 35.57 -3.57 -24.76
CA LEU A 6 35.57 -4.52 -23.64
C LEU A 6 36.06 -3.86 -22.34
N CYS A 7 37.10 -3.02 -22.41
CA CYS A 7 37.64 -2.30 -21.26
C CYS A 7 36.65 -1.28 -20.68
N PHE A 8 35.89 -0.59 -21.54
CA PHE A 8 34.90 0.40 -21.11
C PHE A 8 33.70 -0.27 -20.42
N THR A 9 33.23 -1.41 -20.93
CA THR A 9 32.13 -2.15 -20.29
C THR A 9 32.53 -2.72 -18.93
N ILE A 10 33.78 -3.18 -18.78
CA ILE A 10 34.30 -3.67 -17.50
C ILE A 10 34.42 -2.53 -16.48
N LEU A 11 34.87 -1.34 -16.91
CA LEU A 11 34.98 -0.17 -16.03
C LEU A 11 33.60 0.29 -15.52
N ILE A 12 32.58 0.30 -16.39
CA ILE A 12 31.19 0.63 -16.01
C ILE A 12 30.62 -0.42 -15.04
N ALA A 13 30.87 -1.69 -15.28
CA ALA A 13 30.42 -2.78 -14.40
C ALA A 13 31.05 -2.68 -13.01
N ILE A 14 32.34 -2.35 -12.93
CA ILE A 14 33.04 -2.14 -11.65
C ILE A 14 32.45 -0.91 -10.94
N LEU A 15 32.23 0.21 -11.64
CA LEU A 15 31.64 1.41 -11.04
C LEU A 15 30.23 1.14 -10.48
N ALA A 16 29.41 0.37 -11.19
CA ALA A 16 28.06 0.01 -10.77
C ALA A 16 28.06 -0.89 -9.51
N VAL A 17 29.04 -1.79 -9.38
CA VAL A 17 29.22 -2.62 -8.17
C VAL A 17 29.71 -1.79 -6.98
N PHE A 18 30.54 -0.78 -7.21
CA PHE A 18 30.98 0.12 -6.13
C PHE A 18 29.86 1.05 -5.64
N ILE A 19 29.05 1.59 -6.56
CA ILE A 19 27.89 2.43 -6.20
C ILE A 19 26.83 1.60 -5.46
N SER A 20 26.58 0.35 -5.86
CA SER A 20 25.61 -0.50 -5.17
C SER A 20 26.05 -0.88 -3.76
N ARG A 21 27.35 -1.04 -3.49
CA ARG A 21 27.84 -1.29 -2.14
C ARG A 21 27.86 -0.05 -1.24
N PHE A 22 28.04 1.14 -1.79
CA PHE A 22 27.95 2.40 -1.04
C PHE A 22 26.53 2.71 -0.54
N ILE A 23 25.49 2.21 -1.22
CA ILE A 23 24.09 2.42 -0.85
C ILE A 23 23.65 1.45 0.27
N ILE A 24 24.36 0.33 0.45
CA ILE A 24 23.94 -0.77 1.35
C ILE A 24 24.62 -0.70 2.74
N ASP A 25 25.74 0.01 2.91
CA ASP A 25 26.44 0.09 4.20
C ASP A 25 27.08 1.48 4.44
N PRO A 26 26.43 2.39 5.20
CA PRO A 26 27.01 3.69 5.55
C PRO A 26 27.85 3.54 6.84
N SER A 27 28.97 2.84 6.75
CA SER A 27 29.96 2.73 7.83
C SER A 27 31.08 3.78 7.67
N PRO A 28 31.55 4.49 8.73
CA PRO A 28 32.44 5.65 8.58
C PRO A 28 33.92 5.32 8.34
N TYR A 29 34.29 4.07 8.07
CA TYR A 29 35.69 3.64 7.99
C TYR A 29 36.19 3.40 6.55
N PHE A 30 36.03 4.35 5.63
CA PHE A 30 36.66 4.24 4.29
C PHE A 30 37.09 5.57 3.64
N HIS A 31 37.32 6.63 4.41
CA HIS A 31 37.83 7.91 3.89
C HIS A 31 39.36 8.04 3.96
N LYS A 32 40.11 7.25 3.18
CA LYS A 32 41.53 7.61 2.95
C LYS A 32 42.20 7.25 1.62
N ASN A 33 41.59 6.56 0.66
CA ASN A 33 42.33 6.12 -0.54
C ASN A 33 41.64 6.46 -1.88
N ILE A 34 41.16 7.69 -2.05
CA ILE A 34 40.73 8.20 -3.38
C ILE A 34 41.20 9.66 -3.51
N LEU A 35 42.52 9.85 -3.62
CA LEU A 35 43.08 11.12 -4.11
C LEU A 35 44.34 10.94 -4.99
N ASP A 36 44.86 9.72 -5.14
CA ASP A 36 46.02 9.44 -6.00
C ASP A 36 45.66 8.48 -7.14
N PHE A 37 44.91 8.96 -8.13
CA PHE A 37 44.97 8.39 -9.49
C PHE A 37 44.42 9.38 -10.53
N SER A 38 44.89 10.62 -10.47
CA SER A 38 44.89 11.51 -11.62
C SER A 38 46.34 11.78 -11.92
N LEU A 39 46.83 11.26 -13.05
CA LEU A 39 47.88 11.84 -13.91
C LEU A 39 48.33 10.77 -14.93
N THR A 40 48.50 11.23 -16.17
CA THR A 40 49.09 10.53 -17.34
C THR A 40 48.15 9.69 -18.20
N LEU A 41 47.54 10.31 -19.23
CA LEU A 41 48.04 10.19 -20.60
C LEU A 41 47.38 11.24 -21.49
N SER A 42 48.18 12.21 -21.92
CA SER A 42 47.90 13.14 -23.02
C SER A 42 48.04 12.41 -24.36
N SER A 43 47.10 12.61 -25.29
CA SER A 43 47.34 13.29 -26.57
C SER A 43 46.29 12.96 -27.64
N SER A 44 45.72 14.02 -28.21
CA SER A 44 45.29 14.19 -29.60
C SER A 44 43.82 13.99 -29.99
N SER A 45 43.21 15.15 -30.31
CA SER A 45 42.30 15.43 -31.42
C SER A 45 40.77 15.39 -31.19
N CYS A 46 40.29 16.47 -30.54
CA CYS A 46 39.32 17.45 -31.03
C CYS A 46 38.16 16.99 -31.95
N ILE A 47 36.92 17.03 -31.43
CA ILE A 47 35.75 17.63 -32.10
C ILE A 47 34.95 18.40 -31.05
N ILE A 48 34.80 19.70 -31.29
CA ILE A 48 34.09 20.69 -30.45
C ILE A 48 32.60 20.65 -30.80
N MET A 49 31.72 20.52 -29.81
CA MET A 49 30.34 20.98 -29.89
C MET A 49 30.08 21.93 -28.72
N LYS A 50 29.71 23.16 -29.06
CA LYS A 50 29.64 24.34 -28.19
C LYS A 50 28.52 24.21 -27.14
N PHE A 51 28.86 24.39 -25.87
CA PHE A 51 27.93 24.76 -24.79
C PHE A 51 28.09 26.25 -24.47
N ILE A 52 26.96 26.93 -24.31
CA ILE A 52 26.84 28.35 -23.95
C ILE A 52 27.36 28.54 -22.52
N PRO A 53 28.26 29.49 -22.23
CA PRO A 53 28.71 29.75 -20.87
C PRO A 53 27.70 30.65 -20.16
N PHE A 54 27.19 30.20 -19.01
CA PHE A 54 26.60 31.11 -18.03
C PHE A 54 27.74 31.69 -17.20
N ASP A 55 27.87 33.00 -17.30
CA ASP A 55 28.85 33.85 -16.66
C ASP A 55 28.65 33.87 -15.13
N PHE A 56 29.75 33.75 -14.39
CA PHE A 56 29.79 33.71 -12.93
C PHE A 56 30.69 34.83 -12.44
N SER A 57 30.25 36.08 -12.62
CA SER A 57 30.81 37.23 -11.89
C SER A 57 29.83 38.39 -11.90
N ASP A 58 29.12 38.58 -10.79
CA ASP A 58 29.06 39.86 -10.07
C ASP A 58 28.04 39.78 -8.93
N PHE A 59 28.53 39.68 -7.70
CA PHE A 59 28.32 40.70 -6.66
C PHE A 59 28.95 40.24 -5.34
N CYS A 60 30.15 40.75 -5.05
CA CYS A 60 30.59 40.88 -3.68
C CYS A 60 29.71 41.93 -2.98
N ARG A 61 28.97 41.56 -1.92
CA ARG A 61 28.92 42.34 -0.68
C ARG A 61 28.20 41.65 0.49
N HIS A 62 28.94 41.63 1.60
CA HIS A 62 28.57 41.43 3.00
C HIS A 62 28.75 40.02 3.57
N ARG A 63 29.96 39.79 4.12
CA ARG A 63 30.16 38.88 5.24
C ARG A 63 29.24 39.31 6.39
N LYS A 64 28.10 38.62 6.55
CA LYS A 64 27.47 38.52 7.86
C LYS A 64 28.29 37.53 8.69
N HIS A 65 28.56 37.91 9.92
CA HIS A 65 29.09 37.02 10.96
C HIS A 65 28.30 35.71 10.98
N PRO A 66 28.93 34.57 11.33
CA PRO A 66 28.19 33.36 11.62
C PRO A 66 27.35 33.66 12.85
N ASP A 67 26.06 33.89 12.63
CA ASP A 67 25.10 33.85 13.72
C ASP A 67 25.22 32.45 14.32
N LYS A 68 25.50 32.37 15.62
CA LYS A 68 25.53 31.10 16.33
C LYS A 68 24.07 30.66 16.41
N GLY A 69 23.59 30.06 15.31
CA GLY A 69 22.26 29.50 15.21
C GLY A 69 22.05 28.61 16.41
N LYS A 70 21.03 28.93 17.21
CA LYS A 70 20.53 28.00 18.23
C LYS A 70 20.37 26.65 17.54
N PRO A 71 20.74 25.53 18.20
CA PRO A 71 20.43 24.21 17.65
C PRO A 71 18.92 24.18 17.45
N VAL A 72 18.48 24.23 16.19
CA VAL A 72 17.08 24.04 15.84
C VAL A 72 16.79 22.62 16.24
N SER A 73 15.96 22.44 17.26
CA SER A 73 15.50 21.13 17.65
C SER A 73 14.76 20.54 16.46
N VAL A 74 14.96 19.25 16.19
CA VAL A 74 14.15 18.50 15.20
C VAL A 74 12.64 18.67 15.47
N CYS A 75 12.29 19.08 16.69
CA CYS A 75 10.94 19.29 17.19
C CYS A 75 10.42 20.74 17.08
N ASP A 76 11.18 21.70 16.54
CA ASP A 76 10.75 23.11 16.49
C ASP A 76 9.80 23.41 15.30
N ASP A 77 9.57 22.45 14.41
CA ASP A 77 8.74 22.60 13.20
C ASP A 77 7.25 22.23 13.39
N PHE A 78 6.80 21.92 14.62
CA PHE A 78 5.38 21.60 14.84
C PHE A 78 4.49 22.84 14.76
N PRO A 79 3.32 22.76 14.08
CA PRO A 79 2.34 23.84 14.09
C PRO A 79 1.88 24.15 15.53
N PRO A 80 1.54 25.42 15.84
CA PRO A 80 0.87 25.74 17.10
C PRO A 80 -0.42 24.90 17.26
N ASN A 81 -0.66 24.35 18.46
CA ASN A 81 -1.78 23.46 18.80
C ASN A 81 -1.73 22.05 18.18
N PHE A 82 -0.51 21.54 17.99
CA PHE A 82 -0.25 20.18 17.53
C PHE A 82 0.30 19.30 18.66
N PRO A 83 -0.24 18.08 18.89
CA PRO A 83 -1.47 17.52 18.29
C PRO A 83 -2.74 18.24 18.83
N PRO A 84 -3.93 18.02 18.24
CA PRO A 84 -5.16 18.62 18.72
C PRO A 84 -5.39 18.33 20.22
N PRO A 85 -5.85 19.32 21.01
CA PRO A 85 -6.05 19.13 22.44
C PRO A 85 -7.12 18.07 22.71
N GLU A 86 -6.99 17.39 23.85
CA GLU A 86 -7.99 16.44 24.33
C GLU A 86 -9.34 17.13 24.56
N THR A 87 -10.42 16.36 24.40
CA THR A 87 -11.78 16.82 24.67
C THR A 87 -12.51 15.82 25.58
N ASN A 88 -13.72 16.18 26.03
CA ASN A 88 -14.53 15.26 26.84
C ASN A 88 -14.85 13.94 26.10
N THR A 89 -14.81 13.93 24.78
CA THR A 89 -15.14 12.77 23.93
C THR A 89 -13.92 12.15 23.23
N THR A 90 -12.76 12.81 23.27
CA THR A 90 -11.57 12.41 22.49
C THR A 90 -10.30 12.46 23.34
N LEU A 91 -9.54 11.36 23.33
CA LEU A 91 -8.17 11.26 23.83
C LEU A 91 -7.21 11.42 22.64
N THR A 92 -6.17 12.24 22.76
CA THR A 92 -5.18 12.43 21.70
C THR A 92 -3.79 12.00 22.18
N LEU A 93 -3.16 11.06 21.48
CA LEU A 93 -1.80 10.58 21.75
C LEU A 93 -0.93 10.91 20.54
N CYS A 94 0.21 11.57 20.72
CA CYS A 94 1.14 11.85 19.61
C CYS A 94 2.31 10.85 19.57
N VAL A 95 2.63 10.40 18.36
CA VAL A 95 3.74 9.50 18.05
C VAL A 95 4.71 10.18 17.10
N ASP A 96 5.97 10.30 17.53
CA ASP A 96 7.04 10.88 16.74
C ASP A 96 8.33 10.06 16.91
N ARG A 97 8.84 9.47 15.84
CA ARG A 97 10.02 8.61 15.89
C ARG A 97 11.31 9.34 16.29
N ASN A 98 11.34 10.67 16.21
CA ASN A 98 12.49 11.49 16.58
C ASN A 98 12.40 11.98 18.04
N GLY A 99 11.36 11.59 18.78
CA GLY A 99 11.18 11.91 20.19
C GLY A 99 10.52 13.26 20.45
N CYS A 100 9.88 13.85 19.45
CA CYS A 100 9.19 15.13 19.60
C CYS A 100 7.81 15.04 20.23
N CYS A 101 7.34 13.83 20.50
CA CYS A 101 6.06 13.54 21.14
C CYS A 101 6.24 12.54 22.29
N ASN A 102 5.15 12.31 23.03
CA ASN A 102 5.15 11.44 24.21
C ASN A 102 5.44 9.96 23.89
N PHE A 103 5.29 9.55 22.63
CA PHE A 103 5.57 8.19 22.16
C PHE A 103 6.50 8.24 20.96
N THR A 104 7.43 7.29 20.88
CA THR A 104 8.33 7.10 19.72
C THR A 104 7.90 5.96 18.80
N THR A 105 7.01 5.09 19.28
CA THR A 105 6.48 3.94 18.52
C THR A 105 4.96 3.94 18.56
N VAL A 106 4.33 3.39 17.52
CA VAL A 106 2.87 3.32 17.40
C VAL A 106 2.30 2.31 18.40
N GLN A 107 2.94 1.16 18.58
CA GLN A 107 2.46 0.14 19.52
C GLN A 107 2.38 0.67 20.96
N THR A 108 3.39 1.42 21.43
CA THR A 108 3.35 1.99 22.79
C THR A 108 2.21 2.99 22.99
N ALA A 109 1.85 3.75 21.96
CA ALA A 109 0.66 4.63 22.01
C ALA A 109 -0.64 3.82 22.02
N VAL A 110 -0.74 2.73 21.24
CA VAL A 110 -1.87 1.79 21.31
C VAL A 110 -1.99 1.20 22.72
N ASP A 111 -0.88 0.79 23.33
CA ASP A 111 -0.85 0.21 24.67
C ASP A 111 -1.32 1.19 25.75
N ALA A 112 -1.08 2.48 25.57
CA ALA A 112 -1.52 3.55 26.48
C ALA A 112 -3.04 3.85 26.40
N VAL A 113 -3.74 3.46 25.34
CA VAL A 113 -5.20 3.67 25.23
C VAL A 113 -5.95 2.85 26.31
N PRO A 114 -6.86 3.43 27.10
CA PRO A 114 -7.62 2.66 28.08
C PRO A 114 -8.45 1.54 27.45
N ASN A 115 -8.47 0.37 28.10
CA ASN A 115 -9.33 -0.73 27.67
C ASN A 115 -10.81 -0.34 27.77
N LEU A 116 -11.60 -0.79 26.79
CA LEU A 116 -13.05 -0.58 26.67
C LEU A 116 -13.45 0.90 26.73
N SER A 117 -12.57 1.78 26.24
CA SER A 117 -12.85 3.21 26.18
C SER A 117 -14.05 3.51 25.29
N MET A 118 -15.02 4.24 25.85
CA MET A 118 -16.14 4.82 25.09
C MET A 118 -15.72 6.12 24.38
N LYS A 119 -14.61 6.73 24.78
CA LYS A 119 -14.02 7.88 24.08
C LYS A 119 -13.25 7.41 22.86
N ARG A 120 -13.28 8.20 21.78
CA ARG A 120 -12.41 7.97 20.61
C ARG A 120 -10.98 8.33 21.00
N SER A 121 -10.05 7.42 20.73
CA SER A 121 -8.61 7.66 20.98
C SER A 121 -7.92 7.91 19.65
N VAL A 122 -7.53 9.15 19.40
CA VAL A 122 -6.79 9.58 18.21
C VAL A 122 -5.30 9.44 18.48
N ILE A 123 -4.68 8.47 17.83
CA ILE A 123 -3.24 8.31 17.79
C ILE A 123 -2.76 9.07 16.56
N TRP A 124 -2.21 10.25 16.81
CA TRP A 124 -1.63 11.13 15.82
C TRP A 124 -0.20 10.67 15.53
N ILE A 125 0.08 10.30 14.28
CA ILE A 125 1.34 9.68 13.85
C ILE A 125 2.04 10.63 12.88
N ASN A 126 3.19 11.14 13.27
CA ASN A 126 3.94 12.09 12.46
C ASN A 126 4.55 11.45 11.22
N THR A 127 5.06 12.29 10.32
CA THR A 127 5.77 11.86 9.12
C THR A 127 6.95 10.96 9.48
N GLY A 128 7.07 9.85 8.76
CA GLY A 128 8.12 8.85 8.97
C GLY A 128 7.65 7.44 8.66
N ILE A 129 8.64 6.55 8.48
CA ILE A 129 8.42 5.11 8.44
C ILE A 129 8.65 4.57 9.85
N TYR A 130 7.62 3.94 10.40
CA TYR A 130 7.63 3.26 11.70
C TYR A 130 7.80 1.76 11.43
N TYR A 131 9.01 1.26 11.63
CA TYR A 131 9.36 -0.13 11.36
C TYR A 131 9.09 -1.00 12.58
N GLU A 132 7.83 -1.43 12.75
CA GLU A 132 7.33 -2.15 13.91
C GLU A 132 6.09 -2.98 13.54
N LYS A 133 5.82 -4.05 14.31
CA LYS A 133 4.52 -4.71 14.26
C LYS A 133 3.55 -4.01 15.20
N VAL A 134 2.33 -3.77 14.73
CA VAL A 134 1.28 -3.13 15.53
C VAL A 134 0.07 -4.03 15.62
N ILE A 135 -0.41 -4.30 16.84
CA ILE A 135 -1.64 -5.04 17.11
C ILE A 135 -2.59 -4.12 17.87
N ILE A 136 -3.77 -3.91 17.31
CA ILE A 136 -4.86 -3.20 17.95
C ILE A 136 -5.85 -4.25 18.49
N PRO A 137 -5.79 -4.57 19.80
CA PRO A 137 -6.58 -5.65 20.37
C PRO A 137 -8.07 -5.30 20.42
N LYS A 138 -8.91 -6.34 20.44
CA LYS A 138 -10.37 -6.21 20.59
C LYS A 138 -10.80 -5.41 21.83
N THR A 139 -9.96 -5.38 22.87
CA THR A 139 -10.22 -4.64 24.11
C THR A 139 -10.08 -3.13 23.98
N LYS A 140 -9.60 -2.60 22.84
CA LYS A 140 -9.38 -1.17 22.62
C LYS A 140 -10.21 -0.66 21.43
N PRO A 141 -11.55 -0.54 21.56
CA PRO A 141 -12.41 -0.02 20.50
C PRO A 141 -12.16 1.48 20.26
N ASN A 142 -12.70 2.02 19.16
CA ASN A 142 -12.74 3.45 18.86
C ASN A 142 -11.36 4.12 18.71
N ILE A 143 -10.34 3.38 18.25
CA ILE A 143 -9.03 3.95 17.93
C ILE A 143 -9.07 4.60 16.53
N THR A 144 -8.43 5.76 16.41
CA THR A 144 -8.13 6.41 15.14
C THR A 144 -6.62 6.50 14.97
N PHE A 145 -6.08 6.02 13.85
CA PHE A 145 -4.76 6.39 13.38
C PHE A 145 -4.88 7.57 12.43
N GLN A 146 -4.21 8.67 12.76
CA GLN A 146 -4.18 9.88 11.95
C GLN A 146 -2.74 10.16 11.54
N GLY A 147 -2.40 9.87 10.28
CA GLY A 147 -1.12 10.24 9.69
C GLY A 147 -1.15 11.63 9.04
N GLN A 148 0.00 12.04 8.48
CA GLN A 148 0.16 13.32 7.78
C GLN A 148 0.12 13.20 6.25
N GLY A 149 -0.20 12.01 5.74
CA GLY A 149 -0.26 11.69 4.31
C GLY A 149 0.15 10.25 4.07
N TYR A 150 -0.54 9.54 3.16
CA TYR A 150 -0.17 8.16 2.86
C TYR A 150 1.22 8.03 2.21
N THR A 151 1.75 9.10 1.62
CA THR A 151 3.12 9.11 1.07
C THR A 151 4.19 9.49 2.09
N SER A 152 3.81 10.02 3.26
CA SER A 152 4.75 10.58 4.26
C SER A 152 4.74 9.82 5.58
N THR A 153 3.61 9.22 5.98
CA THR A 153 3.49 8.43 7.22
C THR A 153 3.19 6.98 6.88
N ALA A 154 4.01 6.04 7.35
CA ALA A 154 3.81 4.61 7.11
C ALA A 154 4.20 3.74 8.32
N ILE A 155 3.45 2.67 8.54
CA ILE A 155 3.85 1.56 9.43
C ILE A 155 4.27 0.38 8.55
N ALA A 156 5.46 -0.16 8.80
CA ALA A 156 6.06 -1.18 7.96
C ALA A 156 6.62 -2.35 8.78
N TRP A 157 6.46 -3.56 8.25
CA TRP A 157 7.16 -4.77 8.70
C TRP A 157 7.49 -5.65 7.49
N ASN A 158 8.10 -6.83 7.69
CA ASN A 158 8.56 -7.69 6.59
C ASN A 158 8.32 -9.19 6.81
N ASP A 159 7.34 -9.55 7.64
CA ASP A 159 7.03 -10.96 7.85
C ASP A 159 6.42 -11.58 6.59
N THR A 160 6.83 -12.81 6.30
CA THR A 160 6.15 -13.70 5.36
C THR A 160 5.32 -14.72 6.14
N ALA A 161 4.45 -15.45 5.47
CA ALA A 161 3.76 -16.59 6.06
C ALA A 161 4.75 -17.61 6.64
N ASN A 162 5.89 -17.82 5.99
CA ASN A 162 6.92 -18.71 6.51
C ASN A 162 7.57 -18.19 7.80
N SER A 163 7.94 -16.90 7.86
CA SER A 163 8.55 -16.32 9.08
C SER A 163 7.56 -16.19 10.25
N ALA A 164 6.28 -15.97 9.94
CA ALA A 164 5.23 -15.76 10.93
C ALA A 164 4.41 -17.02 11.27
N ASN A 165 4.76 -18.19 10.71
CA ASN A 165 4.02 -19.44 10.88
C ASN A 165 2.54 -19.37 10.41
N GLY A 166 2.31 -18.68 9.29
CA GLY A 166 1.04 -18.58 8.59
C GLY A 166 0.76 -17.17 8.06
N THR A 167 0.07 -17.09 6.92
CA THR A 167 -0.32 -15.81 6.28
C THR A 167 -0.98 -14.86 7.27
N PHE A 168 -1.90 -15.37 8.09
CA PHE A 168 -2.70 -14.56 9.00
C PHE A 168 -1.89 -13.85 10.09
N TYR A 169 -0.70 -14.35 10.41
CA TYR A 169 0.20 -13.79 11.42
C TYR A 169 1.26 -12.86 10.82
N SER A 170 1.40 -12.84 9.49
CA SER A 170 2.38 -12.02 8.77
C SER A 170 2.02 -10.52 8.71
N GLY A 171 0.81 -10.14 9.15
CA GLY A 171 0.32 -8.77 9.15
C GLY A 171 1.27 -7.81 9.87
N SER A 172 1.76 -6.79 9.16
CA SER A 172 2.53 -5.70 9.76
C SER A 172 1.67 -4.93 10.77
N VAL A 173 0.41 -4.70 10.42
CA VAL A 173 -0.62 -4.21 11.34
C VAL A 173 -1.78 -5.22 11.44
N GLN A 174 -2.27 -5.47 12.65
CA GLN A 174 -3.43 -6.34 12.89
C GLN A 174 -4.49 -5.60 13.71
N VAL A 175 -5.66 -5.38 13.11
CA VAL A 175 -6.78 -4.66 13.72
C VAL A 175 -7.85 -5.68 14.14
N PHE A 176 -8.01 -5.86 15.45
CA PHE A 176 -9.07 -6.68 16.04
C PHE A 176 -10.14 -5.83 16.77
N SER A 177 -9.90 -4.53 16.93
CA SER A 177 -10.81 -3.57 17.55
C SER A 177 -11.98 -3.21 16.65
N THR A 178 -13.15 -2.97 17.23
CA THR A 178 -14.28 -2.37 16.52
C THR A 178 -14.13 -0.85 16.40
N ASN A 179 -14.81 -0.25 15.42
CA ASN A 179 -14.84 1.20 15.21
C ASN A 179 -13.45 1.83 14.94
N PHE A 180 -12.53 1.03 14.39
CA PHE A 180 -11.20 1.49 14.03
C PHE A 180 -11.27 2.45 12.84
N ILE A 181 -10.50 3.53 12.90
CA ILE A 181 -10.37 4.47 11.80
C ILE A 181 -8.89 4.63 11.45
N ALA A 182 -8.56 4.67 10.17
CA ALA A 182 -7.27 5.17 9.70
C ALA A 182 -7.47 6.29 8.69
N LYS A 183 -6.65 7.34 8.81
CA LYS A 183 -6.66 8.48 7.90
C LYS A 183 -5.24 8.86 7.51
N ASN A 184 -5.02 9.07 6.21
CA ASN A 184 -3.79 9.65 5.67
C ASN A 184 -2.50 8.95 6.15
N ILE A 185 -2.51 7.61 6.17
CA ILE A 185 -1.38 6.78 6.61
C ILE A 185 -1.27 5.55 5.70
N SER A 186 -0.07 5.01 5.60
CA SER A 186 0.19 3.77 4.87
C SER A 186 0.50 2.58 5.76
N PHE A 187 0.05 1.40 5.32
CA PHE A 187 0.40 0.10 5.88
C PHE A 187 1.21 -0.66 4.85
N MET A 188 2.39 -1.15 5.24
CA MET A 188 3.34 -1.75 4.31
C MET A 188 3.86 -3.09 4.82
N ASN A 189 3.89 -4.10 3.95
CA ASN A 189 4.77 -5.25 4.13
C ASN A 189 5.89 -5.20 3.09
N VAL A 190 7.13 -5.05 3.56
CA VAL A 190 8.33 -4.91 2.72
C VAL A 190 9.12 -6.21 2.60
N ALA A 191 8.46 -7.36 2.80
CA ALA A 191 9.06 -8.65 2.49
C ALA A 191 9.50 -8.71 1.01
N PRO A 192 10.56 -9.48 0.68
CA PRO A 192 10.99 -9.64 -0.70
C PRO A 192 9.86 -10.14 -1.60
N LEU A 193 9.81 -9.63 -2.84
CA LEU A 193 8.83 -10.08 -3.81
C LEU A 193 8.95 -11.59 -4.06
N PRO A 194 7.84 -12.35 -3.99
CA PRO A 194 7.86 -13.79 -4.22
C PRO A 194 8.25 -14.09 -5.67
N ARG A 195 9.07 -15.11 -5.85
CA ARG A 195 9.30 -15.73 -7.17
C ARG A 195 8.16 -16.71 -7.48
N PRO A 196 7.87 -16.97 -8.77
CA PRO A 196 6.90 -17.99 -9.14
C PRO A 196 7.23 -19.34 -8.50
N GLY A 197 6.28 -19.89 -7.73
CA GLY A 197 6.42 -21.17 -7.05
C GLY A 197 6.97 -21.12 -5.61
N ASP A 198 7.29 -19.92 -5.10
CA ASP A 198 7.74 -19.78 -3.71
C ASP A 198 6.63 -20.24 -2.73
N VAL A 199 7.04 -20.99 -1.71
CA VAL A 199 6.15 -21.51 -0.66
C VAL A 199 6.26 -20.62 0.57
N GLY A 200 5.12 -20.18 1.12
CA GLY A 200 5.08 -19.38 2.35
C GLY A 200 5.53 -17.93 2.17
N ALA A 201 5.48 -17.39 0.96
CA ALA A 201 5.92 -16.04 0.64
C ALA A 201 4.81 -14.96 0.71
N GLN A 202 3.58 -15.35 1.10
CA GLN A 202 2.49 -14.41 1.38
C GLN A 202 2.94 -13.42 2.46
N ALA A 203 2.61 -12.14 2.32
CA ALA A 203 3.13 -11.10 3.20
C ALA A 203 2.12 -9.96 3.39
N VAL A 204 1.38 -10.01 4.50
CA VAL A 204 0.25 -9.11 4.76
C VAL A 204 0.74 -7.76 5.28
N ALA A 205 0.30 -6.67 4.64
CA ALA A 205 0.54 -5.31 5.12
C ALA A 205 -0.36 -4.98 6.32
N ILE A 206 -1.65 -5.27 6.18
CA ILE A 206 -2.62 -5.12 7.26
C ILE A 206 -3.69 -6.21 7.21
N ARG A 207 -4.05 -6.70 8.39
CA ARG A 207 -5.19 -7.58 8.60
C ARG A 207 -6.26 -6.87 9.41
N ILE A 208 -7.50 -6.90 8.93
CA ILE A 208 -8.64 -6.24 9.56
C ILE A 208 -9.69 -7.28 9.88
N ALA A 209 -9.85 -7.58 11.17
CA ALA A 209 -10.77 -8.59 11.68
C ALA A 209 -11.77 -8.02 12.72
N GLY A 210 -11.72 -6.70 12.95
CA GLY A 210 -12.66 -5.98 13.81
C GLY A 210 -13.74 -5.30 12.98
N ASP A 211 -15.00 -5.42 13.41
CA ASP A 211 -16.15 -4.85 12.70
C ASP A 211 -16.14 -3.30 12.71
N GLN A 212 -16.76 -2.69 11.70
CA GLN A 212 -16.95 -1.22 11.61
C GLN A 212 -15.63 -0.46 11.47
N ALA A 213 -14.74 -0.90 10.59
CA ALA A 213 -13.46 -0.23 10.32
C ALA A 213 -13.52 0.66 9.08
N ALA A 214 -12.95 1.86 9.15
CA ALA A 214 -12.96 2.80 8.03
C ALA A 214 -11.59 3.41 7.73
N PHE A 215 -11.28 3.56 6.44
CA PHE A 215 -10.00 3.99 5.93
C PHE A 215 -10.21 5.13 4.92
N TRP A 216 -9.60 6.28 5.16
CA TRP A 216 -9.68 7.45 4.27
C TRP A 216 -8.30 7.90 3.83
N GLY A 217 -8.08 8.03 2.52
CA GLY A 217 -6.80 8.52 1.99
C GLY A 217 -5.61 7.66 2.42
N CYS A 218 -5.81 6.35 2.64
CA CYS A 218 -4.79 5.44 3.14
C CYS A 218 -4.06 4.71 2.00
N GLY A 219 -2.83 4.30 2.28
CA GLY A 219 -2.03 3.49 1.37
C GLY A 219 -1.83 2.07 1.88
N PHE A 220 -1.85 1.08 0.98
CA PHE A 220 -1.65 -0.33 1.30
C PHE A 220 -0.63 -0.89 0.32
N TYR A 221 0.52 -1.32 0.83
CA TYR A 221 1.66 -1.74 0.00
C TYR A 221 2.13 -3.13 0.40
N GLY A 222 2.19 -4.04 -0.57
CA GLY A 222 2.69 -5.38 -0.39
C GLY A 222 2.75 -6.08 -1.74
N ALA A 223 3.08 -7.37 -1.72
CA ALA A 223 3.13 -8.19 -2.94
C ALA A 223 1.95 -9.15 -2.99
N GLN A 224 2.12 -10.37 -2.49
CA GLN A 224 1.05 -11.34 -2.37
C GLN A 224 0.33 -11.15 -1.02
N ASP A 225 -0.99 -11.17 -1.04
CA ASP A 225 -1.85 -11.09 0.16
C ASP A 225 -1.72 -9.74 0.92
N THR A 226 -1.57 -8.62 0.20
CA THR A 226 -1.33 -7.28 0.79
C THR A 226 -2.36 -6.86 1.85
N LEU A 227 -3.65 -6.85 1.50
CA LEU A 227 -4.76 -6.42 2.35
C LEU A 227 -5.60 -7.64 2.72
N HIS A 228 -5.48 -8.08 3.98
CA HIS A 228 -6.32 -9.13 4.53
C HIS A 228 -7.56 -8.52 5.19
N ASP A 229 -8.58 -8.30 4.38
CA ASP A 229 -9.93 -7.89 4.78
C ASP A 229 -10.70 -9.10 5.34
N ASP A 230 -10.25 -9.58 6.51
CA ASP A 230 -10.59 -10.88 7.13
C ASP A 230 -12.10 -11.05 7.37
N ARG A 231 -12.70 -10.15 8.15
CA ARG A 231 -14.13 -10.22 8.51
C ARG A 231 -14.64 -8.89 9.07
N GLY A 232 -15.94 -8.69 9.00
CA GLY A 232 -16.61 -7.48 9.51
C GLY A 232 -17.05 -6.56 8.37
N ARG A 233 -17.65 -5.42 8.74
CA ARG A 233 -18.09 -4.37 7.81
C ARG A 233 -17.02 -3.30 7.72
N HIS A 234 -16.52 -3.05 6.52
CA HIS A 234 -15.43 -2.09 6.31
C HIS A 234 -15.72 -1.10 5.19
N TYR A 235 -15.12 0.08 5.31
CA TYR A 235 -15.22 1.14 4.31
C TYR A 235 -13.84 1.67 3.95
N PHE A 236 -13.54 1.71 2.66
CA PHE A 236 -12.29 2.24 2.12
C PHE A 236 -12.63 3.35 1.14
N LYS A 237 -12.15 4.56 1.39
CA LYS A 237 -12.43 5.73 0.57
C LYS A 237 -11.14 6.44 0.19
N ASP A 238 -10.99 6.77 -1.10
CA ASP A 238 -9.83 7.48 -1.64
C ASP A 238 -8.49 6.77 -1.31
N CYS A 239 -8.51 5.43 -1.25
CA CYS A 239 -7.34 4.64 -0.87
C CYS A 239 -6.51 4.20 -2.09
N TYR A 240 -5.21 4.02 -1.87
CA TYR A 240 -4.27 3.43 -2.83
C TYR A 240 -3.89 2.02 -2.35
N ILE A 241 -4.19 1.00 -3.14
CA ILE A 241 -3.93 -0.40 -2.80
C ILE A 241 -3.07 -1.04 -3.88
N GLN A 242 -1.87 -1.51 -3.51
CA GLN A 242 -0.92 -2.13 -4.42
C GLN A 242 -0.61 -3.58 -4.04
N GLY A 243 -0.55 -4.46 -5.05
CA GLY A 243 -0.04 -5.81 -4.88
C GLY A 243 -0.05 -6.65 -6.14
N SER A 244 0.11 -7.96 -6.01
CA SER A 244 0.30 -8.90 -7.13
C SER A 244 -0.79 -9.97 -7.15
N ILE A 245 -0.63 -11.02 -6.36
CA ILE A 245 -1.59 -12.13 -6.24
C ILE A 245 -2.46 -11.90 -5.00
N ASP A 246 -3.77 -12.01 -5.17
CA ASP A 246 -4.78 -11.96 -4.10
C ASP A 246 -4.60 -10.75 -3.17
N PHE A 247 -4.22 -9.60 -3.73
CA PHE A 247 -3.75 -8.49 -2.91
C PHE A 247 -4.86 -7.81 -2.10
N ILE A 248 -6.13 -8.14 -2.36
CA ILE A 248 -7.28 -7.90 -1.49
C ILE A 248 -8.00 -9.23 -1.26
N PHE A 249 -7.95 -9.78 -0.05
CA PHE A 249 -8.53 -11.10 0.22
C PHE A 249 -9.14 -11.15 1.62
N GLY A 250 -10.00 -12.15 1.85
CA GLY A 250 -10.71 -12.34 3.12
C GLY A 250 -12.21 -12.50 2.95
N ASN A 251 -12.96 -12.37 4.03
CA ASN A 251 -14.41 -12.57 4.10
C ASN A 251 -15.16 -11.34 4.64
N GLY A 252 -14.59 -10.13 4.48
CA GLY A 252 -15.25 -8.87 4.81
C GLY A 252 -16.52 -8.59 3.99
N LYS A 253 -17.38 -7.74 4.55
CA LYS A 253 -18.47 -7.02 3.87
C LYS A 253 -18.01 -5.58 3.66
N SER A 254 -17.43 -5.30 2.50
CA SER A 254 -16.61 -4.11 2.34
C SER A 254 -16.95 -3.32 1.10
N LEU A 255 -17.06 -2.01 1.27
CA LEU A 255 -17.20 -1.06 0.17
C LEU A 255 -15.89 -0.31 -0.01
N TYR A 256 -15.35 -0.41 -1.22
CA TYR A 256 -14.19 0.33 -1.70
C TYR A 256 -14.70 1.39 -2.67
N GLU A 257 -14.59 2.66 -2.31
CA GLU A 257 -15.12 3.79 -3.07
C GLU A 257 -13.96 4.72 -3.46
N ASP A 258 -13.91 5.12 -4.72
CA ASP A 258 -12.89 6.03 -5.27
C ASP A 258 -11.44 5.57 -5.01
N CYS A 259 -11.22 4.25 -4.97
CA CYS A 259 -9.91 3.66 -4.71
C CYS A 259 -9.11 3.42 -6.01
N GLN A 260 -7.77 3.46 -5.88
CA GLN A 260 -6.83 3.06 -6.91
C GLN A 260 -6.26 1.68 -6.59
N LEU A 261 -6.49 0.72 -7.48
CA LEU A 261 -6.06 -0.67 -7.34
C LEU A 261 -4.92 -0.94 -8.33
N ILE A 262 -3.69 -1.01 -7.83
CA ILE A 262 -2.48 -1.03 -8.66
C ILE A 262 -1.80 -2.39 -8.59
N SER A 263 -1.84 -3.13 -9.70
CA SER A 263 -1.08 -4.36 -9.80
C SER A 263 0.40 -4.08 -10.01
N MET A 264 1.23 -4.81 -9.28
CA MET A 264 2.67 -4.90 -9.47
C MET A 264 3.09 -6.32 -9.89
N ALA A 265 2.17 -7.10 -10.46
CA ALA A 265 2.49 -8.40 -11.01
C ALA A 265 3.53 -8.27 -12.13
N ASN A 266 4.39 -9.29 -12.26
CA ASN A 266 5.43 -9.31 -13.29
C ASN A 266 4.81 -9.11 -14.69
N GLN A 267 5.53 -8.57 -15.66
CA GLN A 267 4.99 -8.56 -17.02
C GLN A 267 4.98 -9.96 -17.63
N VAL A 268 4.00 -10.23 -18.49
CA VAL A 268 3.97 -11.45 -19.31
C VAL A 268 4.41 -11.13 -20.73
N ALA A 269 5.03 -12.11 -21.40
CA ALA A 269 5.38 -11.96 -22.81
C ALA A 269 4.11 -11.72 -23.65
N PRO A 270 4.16 -10.87 -24.70
CA PRO A 270 3.04 -10.68 -25.61
C PRO A 270 2.50 -12.01 -26.16
N GLY A 271 1.18 -12.20 -26.11
CA GLY A 271 0.52 -13.45 -26.53
C GLY A 271 0.55 -14.58 -25.49
N SER A 272 1.23 -14.42 -24.35
CA SER A 272 1.16 -15.38 -23.25
C SER A 272 -0.24 -15.42 -22.62
N LYS A 273 -0.69 -16.61 -22.26
CA LYS A 273 -1.91 -16.85 -21.49
C LYS A 273 -1.65 -16.95 -19.98
N SER A 274 -0.40 -16.83 -19.53
CA SER A 274 -0.06 -16.91 -18.12
C SER A 274 -0.73 -15.79 -17.33
N ILE A 275 -1.29 -16.13 -16.18
CA ILE A 275 -1.81 -15.19 -15.19
C ILE A 275 -0.80 -15.11 -14.05
N ASN A 276 -0.51 -13.91 -13.60
CA ASN A 276 0.48 -13.68 -12.54
C ASN A 276 0.04 -12.68 -11.47
N GLY A 277 -1.24 -12.33 -11.49
CA GLY A 277 -1.85 -11.53 -10.44
C GLY A 277 -3.35 -11.75 -10.37
N ALA A 278 -3.92 -11.35 -9.25
CA ALA A 278 -5.36 -11.30 -9.03
C ALA A 278 -5.64 -10.15 -8.06
N VAL A 279 -6.60 -9.29 -8.40
CA VAL A 279 -6.98 -8.18 -7.51
C VAL A 279 -7.61 -8.72 -6.25
N THR A 280 -8.57 -9.65 -6.39
CA THR A 280 -9.35 -10.15 -5.26
C THR A 280 -9.28 -11.66 -5.07
N ALA A 281 -9.39 -12.09 -3.81
CA ALA A 281 -9.67 -13.47 -3.44
C ALA A 281 -10.69 -13.52 -2.29
N HIS A 282 -11.97 -13.32 -2.62
CA HIS A 282 -13.05 -13.28 -1.63
C HIS A 282 -13.42 -14.67 -1.13
N GLY A 283 -13.53 -14.80 0.18
CA GLY A 283 -13.55 -16.04 0.94
C GLY A 283 -14.91 -16.40 1.56
N ARG A 284 -16.03 -15.96 0.98
CA ARG A 284 -17.36 -16.34 1.45
C ARG A 284 -17.63 -17.83 1.26
N ALA A 285 -18.00 -18.50 2.35
CA ALA A 285 -18.03 -19.96 2.44
C ALA A 285 -19.43 -20.57 2.29
N SER A 286 -20.50 -19.81 2.55
CA SER A 286 -21.89 -20.29 2.43
C SER A 286 -22.84 -19.20 1.93
N ALA A 287 -24.05 -19.61 1.51
CA ALA A 287 -25.12 -18.70 1.11
C ALA A 287 -25.65 -17.85 2.29
N ASP A 288 -25.51 -18.34 3.53
CA ASP A 288 -26.02 -17.69 4.74
C ASP A 288 -25.13 -16.52 5.21
N GLU A 289 -23.88 -16.47 4.76
CA GLU A 289 -22.99 -15.35 5.04
C GLU A 289 -23.41 -14.12 4.22
N ASP A 290 -23.46 -12.94 4.84
CA ASP A 290 -23.72 -11.67 4.15
C ASP A 290 -22.43 -10.84 3.96
N SER A 291 -21.39 -11.48 3.43
CA SER A 291 -20.09 -10.86 3.13
C SER A 291 -19.90 -10.64 1.63
N GLY A 292 -19.01 -9.75 1.22
CA GLY A 292 -18.77 -9.44 -0.18
C GLY A 292 -17.89 -8.20 -0.33
N PHE A 293 -17.21 -8.09 -1.46
CA PHE A 293 -16.48 -6.88 -1.82
C PHE A 293 -17.21 -6.12 -2.93
N ALA A 294 -17.47 -4.84 -2.72
CA ALA A 294 -18.01 -3.94 -3.72
C ALA A 294 -16.98 -2.83 -3.99
N PHE A 295 -16.60 -2.67 -5.26
CA PHE A 295 -15.70 -1.62 -5.72
C PHE A 295 -16.49 -0.65 -6.58
N VAL A 296 -16.62 0.60 -6.13
CA VAL A 296 -17.46 1.62 -6.76
C VAL A 296 -16.57 2.80 -7.15
N ASN A 297 -16.68 3.21 -8.42
CA ASN A 297 -15.92 4.34 -8.98
C ASN A 297 -14.39 4.23 -8.77
N CYS A 298 -13.87 3.00 -8.78
CA CYS A 298 -12.45 2.73 -8.61
C CYS A 298 -11.69 2.76 -9.95
N SER A 299 -10.37 2.61 -9.89
CA SER A 299 -9.53 2.36 -11.06
C SER A 299 -8.62 1.15 -10.86
N ILE A 300 -8.40 0.37 -11.92
CA ILE A 300 -7.50 -0.78 -11.93
C ILE A 300 -6.41 -0.57 -12.98
N GLY A 301 -5.16 -0.55 -12.52
CA GLY A 301 -3.97 -0.25 -13.32
C GLY A 301 -2.74 -1.03 -12.89
N GLY A 302 -1.60 -0.69 -13.49
CA GLY A 302 -0.29 -1.25 -13.13
C GLY A 302 0.27 -2.21 -14.19
N THR A 303 0.86 -3.31 -13.75
CA THR A 303 1.59 -4.26 -14.62
C THR A 303 1.06 -5.69 -14.52
N GLY A 304 1.36 -6.48 -15.54
CA GLY A 304 1.08 -7.92 -15.58
C GLY A 304 -0.13 -8.30 -16.41
N ARG A 305 -0.56 -9.56 -16.24
CA ARG A 305 -1.80 -10.09 -16.81
C ARG A 305 -2.57 -10.75 -15.68
N ILE A 306 -3.65 -10.12 -15.27
CA ILE A 306 -4.28 -10.41 -13.98
C ILE A 306 -5.77 -10.71 -14.12
N TRP A 307 -6.30 -11.38 -13.11
CA TRP A 307 -7.75 -11.48 -12.89
C TRP A 307 -8.25 -10.35 -11.98
N LEU A 308 -9.50 -9.96 -12.17
CA LEU A 308 -10.29 -9.16 -11.23
C LEU A 308 -10.49 -9.91 -9.91
N GLY A 309 -10.62 -11.24 -9.98
CA GLY A 309 -10.69 -12.04 -8.77
C GLY A 309 -10.64 -13.54 -9.01
N ARG A 310 -10.37 -14.27 -7.92
CA ARG A 310 -10.54 -15.72 -7.88
C ARG A 310 -11.28 -16.20 -6.65
N ALA A 311 -12.06 -17.27 -6.81
CA ALA A 311 -12.99 -17.75 -5.80
C ALA A 311 -12.28 -18.52 -4.68
N TRP A 312 -11.67 -17.84 -3.70
CA TRP A 312 -10.99 -18.53 -2.59
C TRP A 312 -11.92 -19.52 -1.86
N ARG A 313 -13.23 -19.22 -1.80
CA ARG A 313 -14.27 -20.10 -1.27
C ARG A 313 -15.50 -20.19 -2.20
N PRO A 314 -16.35 -21.22 -2.05
CA PRO A 314 -17.40 -21.54 -3.04
C PRO A 314 -18.48 -20.47 -3.26
N TYR A 315 -18.72 -19.57 -2.31
CA TYR A 315 -19.76 -18.54 -2.41
C TYR A 315 -19.17 -17.12 -2.58
N SER A 316 -17.92 -17.04 -3.06
CA SER A 316 -17.18 -15.81 -3.33
C SER A 316 -18.07 -14.75 -4.00
N ARG A 317 -18.09 -13.53 -3.46
CA ARG A 317 -18.96 -12.44 -3.93
C ARG A 317 -18.15 -11.16 -4.10
N VAL A 318 -18.00 -10.73 -5.35
CA VAL A 318 -17.25 -9.52 -5.72
C VAL A 318 -17.98 -8.77 -6.82
N VAL A 319 -18.12 -7.45 -6.66
CA VAL A 319 -18.71 -6.55 -7.67
C VAL A 319 -17.76 -5.42 -7.99
N PHE A 320 -17.51 -5.19 -9.28
CA PHE A 320 -16.91 -3.97 -9.79
C PHE A 320 -17.97 -3.13 -10.50
N ALA A 321 -18.18 -1.91 -10.01
CA ALA A 321 -19.16 -0.97 -10.54
C ALA A 321 -18.49 0.37 -10.86
N LEU A 322 -18.81 0.93 -12.04
CA LEU A 322 -18.29 2.23 -12.49
C LEU A 322 -16.75 2.30 -12.46
N THR A 323 -16.09 1.15 -12.57
CA THR A 323 -14.64 1.03 -12.38
C THR A 323 -13.94 1.12 -13.74
N SER A 324 -12.88 1.92 -13.81
CA SER A 324 -12.02 2.00 -15.00
C SER A 324 -10.95 0.90 -14.95
N MET A 325 -10.74 0.19 -16.05
CA MET A 325 -9.84 -0.96 -16.13
C MET A 325 -8.90 -0.82 -17.32
N THR A 326 -7.60 -0.82 -17.04
CA THR A 326 -6.56 -0.89 -18.08
C THR A 326 -6.47 -2.28 -18.72
N ASP A 327 -5.66 -2.42 -19.78
CA ASP A 327 -5.52 -3.64 -20.58
C ASP A 327 -4.78 -4.80 -19.88
N ILE A 328 -4.37 -4.63 -18.63
CA ILE A 328 -3.77 -5.69 -17.81
C ILE A 328 -4.79 -6.77 -17.39
N ILE A 329 -6.09 -6.48 -17.47
CA ILE A 329 -7.15 -7.44 -17.15
C ILE A 329 -7.25 -8.47 -18.27
N ALA A 330 -7.07 -9.74 -17.91
CA ALA A 330 -7.23 -10.85 -18.83
C ALA A 330 -8.68 -10.92 -19.36
N PRO A 331 -8.93 -11.31 -20.63
CA PRO A 331 -10.28 -11.38 -21.18
C PRO A 331 -11.26 -12.22 -20.35
N GLU A 332 -10.81 -13.37 -19.84
CA GLU A 332 -11.59 -14.23 -18.93
C GLU A 332 -12.02 -13.51 -17.65
N GLY A 333 -11.24 -12.52 -17.20
CA GLY A 333 -11.50 -11.62 -16.08
C GLY A 333 -11.45 -12.27 -14.69
N TRP A 334 -11.94 -13.50 -14.57
CA TRP A 334 -12.20 -14.16 -13.29
C TRP A 334 -11.76 -15.62 -13.32
N ASN A 335 -11.55 -16.19 -12.15
CA ASN A 335 -11.26 -17.61 -11.98
C ASN A 335 -12.09 -18.20 -10.84
N ASP A 336 -12.74 -19.31 -11.08
CA ASP A 336 -13.51 -20.13 -10.13
C ASP A 336 -12.62 -20.95 -9.20
N PHE A 337 -11.33 -20.59 -9.10
CA PHE A 337 -10.29 -21.39 -8.45
C PHE A 337 -10.02 -22.74 -9.14
N ASN A 338 -10.35 -22.85 -10.43
CA ASN A 338 -10.30 -24.08 -11.23
C ASN A 338 -11.20 -25.18 -10.66
N ASP A 339 -12.38 -24.79 -10.18
CA ASP A 339 -13.37 -25.66 -9.57
C ASP A 339 -14.78 -25.29 -10.09
N PRO A 340 -15.20 -25.90 -11.23
CA PRO A 340 -16.45 -25.57 -11.88
C PRO A 340 -17.71 -25.80 -11.04
N SER A 341 -17.60 -26.51 -9.90
CA SER A 341 -18.72 -26.66 -8.97
C SER A 341 -19.13 -25.33 -8.31
N ARG A 342 -18.24 -24.33 -8.32
CA ARG A 342 -18.45 -23.00 -7.73
C ARG A 342 -19.22 -22.06 -8.64
N ASP A 343 -19.26 -22.33 -9.95
CA ASP A 343 -19.90 -21.49 -10.97
C ASP A 343 -21.36 -21.17 -10.65
N GLN A 344 -22.05 -22.08 -9.95
CA GLN A 344 -23.47 -21.93 -9.58
C GLN A 344 -23.68 -21.07 -8.32
N THR A 345 -22.65 -20.85 -7.51
CA THR A 345 -22.74 -20.25 -6.17
C THR A 345 -21.97 -18.95 -6.01
N ILE A 346 -20.96 -18.71 -6.85
CA ILE A 346 -20.23 -17.43 -6.89
C ILE A 346 -21.09 -16.30 -7.45
N PHE A 347 -20.81 -15.08 -7.01
CA PHE A 347 -21.42 -13.86 -7.53
C PHE A 347 -20.33 -12.89 -7.97
N TYR A 348 -19.98 -12.92 -9.26
CA TYR A 348 -19.05 -11.98 -9.88
C TYR A 348 -19.78 -11.06 -10.83
N GLY A 349 -19.86 -9.79 -10.44
CA GLY A 349 -20.63 -8.77 -11.15
C GLY A 349 -19.77 -7.65 -11.69
N GLU A 350 -20.03 -7.25 -12.93
CA GLU A 350 -19.49 -6.02 -13.52
C GLU A 350 -20.66 -5.11 -13.94
N TYR A 351 -20.61 -3.83 -13.53
CA TYR A 351 -21.62 -2.82 -13.86
C TYR A 351 -20.97 -1.55 -14.40
N ASN A 352 -21.29 -1.16 -15.64
CA ASN A 352 -20.81 0.07 -16.27
C ASN A 352 -19.30 0.35 -16.09
N CYS A 353 -18.47 -0.70 -16.13
CA CYS A 353 -17.03 -0.57 -16.13
C CYS A 353 -16.53 -0.08 -17.49
N THR A 354 -15.41 0.65 -17.51
CA THR A 354 -14.86 1.30 -18.71
C THR A 354 -13.38 1.01 -18.89
N GLY A 355 -12.81 1.35 -20.04
CA GLY A 355 -11.40 1.11 -20.36
C GLY A 355 -11.14 -0.21 -21.10
N ALA A 356 -9.90 -0.41 -21.53
CA ALA A 356 -9.51 -1.53 -22.39
C ALA A 356 -9.71 -2.90 -21.73
N GLY A 357 -9.60 -2.99 -20.41
CA GLY A 357 -9.80 -4.23 -19.65
C GLY A 357 -11.26 -4.56 -19.33
N ALA A 358 -12.20 -3.64 -19.57
CA ALA A 358 -13.61 -3.80 -19.20
C ALA A 358 -14.44 -4.54 -20.27
N ASN A 359 -13.84 -5.00 -21.36
CA ASN A 359 -14.56 -5.75 -22.39
C ASN A 359 -15.02 -7.12 -21.85
N MET A 360 -16.35 -7.27 -21.73
CA MET A 360 -16.95 -8.49 -21.20
C MET A 360 -17.12 -9.63 -22.21
N SER A 361 -16.87 -9.43 -23.51
CA SER A 361 -17.12 -10.44 -24.55
C SER A 361 -16.30 -11.73 -24.39
N GLY A 362 -15.18 -11.68 -23.65
CA GLY A 362 -14.32 -12.82 -23.38
C GLY A 362 -14.41 -13.36 -21.94
N ARG A 363 -15.33 -12.85 -21.11
CA ARG A 363 -15.44 -13.23 -19.70
C ARG A 363 -15.84 -14.68 -19.52
N ALA A 364 -15.47 -15.24 -18.37
CA ALA A 364 -15.93 -16.56 -17.99
C ALA A 364 -17.48 -16.61 -17.95
N PRO A 365 -18.13 -17.75 -18.32
CA PRO A 365 -19.58 -17.81 -18.51
C PRO A 365 -20.43 -17.52 -17.27
N TYR A 366 -19.89 -17.72 -16.06
CA TYR A 366 -20.55 -17.46 -14.78
C TYR A 366 -20.54 -15.98 -14.35
N VAL A 367 -19.84 -15.13 -15.10
CA VAL A 367 -19.74 -13.69 -14.78
C VAL A 367 -21.02 -12.98 -15.19
N GLN A 368 -21.52 -12.12 -14.31
CA GLN A 368 -22.77 -11.42 -14.50
C GLN A 368 -22.53 -9.98 -14.96
N LYS A 369 -23.07 -9.63 -16.13
CA LYS A 369 -23.26 -8.23 -16.50
C LYS A 369 -24.49 -7.72 -15.77
N LEU A 370 -24.28 -6.89 -14.75
CA LEU A 370 -25.37 -6.42 -13.90
C LEU A 370 -26.21 -5.36 -14.62
N ASN A 371 -27.51 -5.33 -14.34
CA ASN A 371 -28.39 -4.21 -14.65
C ASN A 371 -28.50 -3.24 -13.46
N ASP A 372 -29.17 -2.11 -13.67
CA ASP A 372 -29.33 -1.05 -12.66
C ASP A 372 -29.90 -1.55 -11.33
N THR A 373 -30.94 -2.41 -11.38
CA THR A 373 -31.57 -2.99 -10.19
C THR A 373 -30.60 -3.86 -9.42
N GLN A 374 -29.90 -4.78 -10.09
CA GLN A 374 -28.93 -5.67 -9.46
C GLN A 374 -27.74 -4.89 -8.90
N ALA A 375 -27.24 -3.90 -9.64
CA ALA A 375 -26.11 -3.08 -9.23
C ALA A 375 -26.44 -2.22 -8.01
N SER A 376 -27.65 -1.65 -7.94
CA SER A 376 -28.06 -0.70 -6.89
C SER A 376 -27.83 -1.19 -5.45
N LEU A 377 -27.85 -2.51 -5.23
CA LEU A 377 -27.57 -3.16 -3.95
C LEU A 377 -26.12 -2.99 -3.47
N PHE A 378 -25.19 -2.66 -4.38
CA PHE A 378 -23.75 -2.59 -4.14
C PHE A 378 -23.17 -1.18 -4.32
N LEU A 379 -23.94 -0.22 -4.85
CA LEU A 379 -23.41 1.09 -5.27
C LEU A 379 -23.18 2.08 -4.13
N THR A 380 -23.80 1.85 -2.97
CA THR A 380 -23.79 2.85 -1.88
C THR A 380 -23.34 2.23 -0.57
N THR A 381 -23.03 3.10 0.39
CA THR A 381 -22.66 2.73 1.75
C THR A 381 -23.74 1.94 2.50
N SER A 382 -24.98 1.86 1.98
CA SER A 382 -25.99 0.94 2.51
C SER A 382 -25.59 -0.53 2.39
N PHE A 383 -24.74 -0.89 1.41
CA PHE A 383 -24.22 -2.25 1.27
C PHE A 383 -23.54 -2.72 2.56
N ILE A 384 -22.85 -1.83 3.27
CA ILE A 384 -22.12 -2.11 4.49
C ILE A 384 -22.85 -1.64 5.75
N ASP A 385 -24.17 -1.37 5.65
CA ASP A 385 -25.01 -0.90 6.75
C ASP A 385 -24.44 0.37 7.41
N ALA A 386 -23.87 1.27 6.61
CA ALA A 386 -23.10 2.42 7.10
C ALA A 386 -23.91 3.39 7.95
N ASP A 387 -25.22 3.48 7.75
CA ASP A 387 -26.14 4.26 8.58
C ASP A 387 -26.11 3.84 10.06
N GLN A 388 -25.70 2.60 10.34
CA GLN A 388 -25.62 2.07 11.71
C GLN A 388 -24.31 2.43 12.43
N TRP A 389 -23.25 2.81 11.72
CA TRP A 389 -21.91 2.86 12.32
C TRP A 389 -20.94 3.88 11.73
N LEU A 390 -21.04 4.18 10.44
CA LEU A 390 -20.12 5.10 9.78
C LEU A 390 -20.51 6.53 10.15
N GLN A 391 -19.69 7.17 10.98
CA GLN A 391 -19.87 8.57 11.33
C GLN A 391 -19.59 9.45 10.11
N SER A 392 -20.35 10.54 9.95
CA SER A 392 -20.15 11.51 8.87
C SER A 392 -18.70 12.02 8.87
N TYR A 393 -18.08 11.99 7.69
CA TYR A 393 -16.73 12.53 7.49
C TYR A 393 -16.78 14.05 7.68
N ASN A 394 -16.57 14.52 8.91
CA ASN A 394 -16.28 15.92 9.14
C ASN A 394 -14.80 16.13 8.80
N SER A 395 -14.59 16.64 7.58
CA SER A 395 -13.32 17.13 7.03
C SER A 395 -12.69 18.21 7.88
#